data_AF-A0A8I1RIM7-F1
#
_entry.id   AF-A0A8I1RIM7-F1
#
_cell.length_a   1.000
_cell.length_b   1.000
_cell.length_c   1.000
_cell.angle_alpha   90.00
_cell.angle_beta   90.00
_cell.angle_gamma   90.00
#
_symmetry.space_group_name_H-M   'P 1'
#
loop_
_entity.id
_entity.type
_entity.pdbx_description
1 polymer ?
#
loop_
_entity_poly.entity_id
_entity_poly.type
_entity_poly.pdbx_seq_one_letter_code
_entity_poly.pdbx_strand_id
1 'polypeptide(L)'
;MLRYPIGASGDVIHFEPAVLDHFARYRQLRFWHREAGGQLFARIDGQCIVVSEATGPGPNDKRGRTFFEPDRTGEQDEIDAMFARKLHYIGDWHTHPERSPTPSGRDHATMSSRVRLSRHRLGGFVFVIVGQLPPPDGLTVVVHDGTSGHVLPPAGVDLPGDPA
;
A
#
# COMPACT_ATOMS: atom_id res chain seq x y z
N MET A 1 -9.00 -12.52 0.26
CA MET A 1 -8.77 -11.50 1.29
C MET A 1 -7.40 -11.77 1.88
N LEU A 2 -6.57 -10.75 2.10
CA LEU A 2 -5.21 -10.92 2.61
C LEU A 2 -5.00 -10.04 3.84
N ARG A 3 -4.34 -10.58 4.87
CA ARG A 3 -4.29 -9.97 6.22
C ARG A 3 -2.84 -9.77 6.67
N TYR A 4 -2.57 -8.64 7.32
CA TYR A 4 -1.26 -8.28 7.86
C TYR A 4 -1.43 -7.73 9.29
N PRO A 5 -1.05 -8.49 10.33
CA PRO A 5 -1.06 -8.03 11.71
C PRO A 5 0.00 -6.94 11.94
N ILE A 6 -0.34 -5.91 12.73
CA ILE A 6 0.59 -4.83 13.10
C ILE A 6 1.11 -5.11 14.51
N GLY A 7 2.31 -5.70 14.59
CA GLY A 7 3.02 -5.91 15.85
C GLY A 7 2.14 -6.55 16.94
N ALA A 8 2.19 -5.98 18.15
CA ALA A 8 1.41 -6.45 19.30
C ALA A 8 0.17 -5.58 19.61
N SER A 9 -0.17 -4.59 18.77
CA SER A 9 -1.31 -3.70 19.04
C SER A 9 -2.67 -4.40 18.88
N GLY A 10 -2.68 -5.55 18.22
CA GLY A 10 -3.89 -6.26 17.80
C GLY A 10 -4.52 -5.68 16.54
N ASP A 11 -3.97 -4.59 15.98
CA ASP A 11 -4.45 -4.03 14.73
C ASP A 11 -4.11 -4.96 13.56
N VAL A 12 -5.02 -5.08 12.60
CA VAL A 12 -4.83 -5.92 11.42
C VAL A 12 -5.27 -5.16 10.16
N ILE A 13 -4.37 -5.11 9.17
CA ILE A 13 -4.67 -4.58 7.84
C ILE A 13 -5.27 -5.70 7.00
N HIS A 14 -6.45 -5.44 6.45
CA HIS A 14 -7.18 -6.36 5.59
C HIS A 14 -7.29 -5.76 4.18
N PHE A 15 -6.69 -6.41 3.19
CA PHE A 15 -6.86 -6.04 1.79
C PHE A 15 -8.06 -6.78 1.18
N GLU A 16 -9.03 -6.01 0.69
CA GLU A 16 -10.16 -6.54 -0.06
C GLU A 16 -9.70 -7.12 -1.42
N PRO A 17 -10.39 -8.13 -1.97
CA PRO A 17 -10.03 -8.73 -3.26
C PRO A 17 -9.89 -7.70 -4.39
N ALA A 18 -10.79 -6.71 -4.45
CA ALA A 18 -10.75 -5.66 -5.47
C ALA A 18 -9.45 -4.84 -5.44
N VAL A 19 -8.86 -4.63 -4.26
CA VAL A 19 -7.56 -3.94 -4.11
C VAL A 19 -6.42 -4.83 -4.59
N LEU A 20 -6.46 -6.13 -4.26
CA LEU A 20 -5.48 -7.10 -4.74
C LEU A 20 -5.53 -7.25 -6.27
N ASP A 21 -6.73 -7.29 -6.85
CA ASP A 21 -6.94 -7.29 -8.29
C ASP A 21 -6.45 -5.98 -8.94
N HIS A 22 -6.65 -4.85 -8.26
CA HIS A 22 -6.10 -3.57 -8.68
C HIS A 22 -4.58 -3.63 -8.78
N PHE A 23 -3.88 -4.08 -7.73
CA PHE A 23 -2.43 -4.26 -7.75
C PHE A 23 -1.98 -5.22 -8.85
N ALA A 24 -2.69 -6.34 -9.01
CA ALA A 24 -2.35 -7.38 -9.98
C ALA A 24 -2.34 -6.85 -11.43
N ARG A 25 -3.22 -5.90 -11.77
CA ARG A 25 -3.32 -5.26 -13.09
C ARG A 25 -2.12 -4.38 -13.42
N TYR A 26 -1.46 -3.78 -12.42
CA TYR A 26 -0.36 -2.84 -12.62
C TYR A 26 1.03 -3.45 -12.50
N ARG A 27 1.14 -4.75 -12.23
CA ARG A 27 2.44 -5.44 -12.11
C ARG A 27 3.33 -5.25 -13.34
N GLN A 28 4.62 -5.03 -13.09
CA GLN A 28 5.62 -4.79 -14.14
C GLN A 28 6.17 -6.10 -14.73
N LEU A 29 5.30 -6.86 -15.40
CA LEU A 29 5.61 -8.18 -15.99
C LEU A 29 6.41 -8.12 -17.30
N ARG A 30 6.45 -6.97 -17.96
CA ARG A 30 7.17 -6.76 -19.23
C ARG A 30 8.16 -5.63 -19.11
N PHE A 31 9.18 -5.64 -19.96
CA PHE A 31 10.27 -4.66 -19.86
C PHE A 31 9.82 -3.21 -20.11
N TRP A 32 8.71 -3.01 -20.82
CA TRP A 32 8.12 -1.71 -21.11
C TRP A 32 7.06 -1.26 -20.08
N HIS A 33 6.69 -2.12 -19.12
CA HIS A 33 5.74 -1.72 -18.07
C HIS A 33 6.41 -0.71 -17.15
N ARG A 34 5.77 0.45 -16.98
CA ARG A 34 6.22 1.51 -16.08
C ARG A 34 5.75 1.23 -14.65
N GLU A 35 6.52 1.72 -13.70
CA GLU A 35 6.15 1.76 -12.30
C GLU A 35 4.81 2.46 -12.15
N ALA A 36 3.83 1.82 -11.52
CA ALA A 36 2.55 2.43 -11.15
C ALA A 36 2.53 2.71 -9.66
N GLY A 37 1.67 3.63 -9.26
CA GLY A 37 1.37 3.84 -7.86
C GLY A 37 0.06 4.59 -7.71
N GLY A 38 -0.31 4.82 -6.47
CA GLY A 38 -1.53 5.53 -6.08
C GLY A 38 -1.72 5.47 -4.57
N GLN A 39 -2.90 5.89 -4.13
CA GLN A 39 -3.24 6.04 -2.72
C GLN A 39 -4.09 4.87 -2.23
N LEU A 40 -3.97 4.55 -0.94
CA LEU A 40 -4.69 3.50 -0.25
C LEU A 40 -5.76 4.10 0.66
N PHE A 41 -6.96 3.56 0.55
CA PHE A 41 -8.14 4.03 1.25
C PHE A 41 -8.82 2.91 2.02
N ALA A 42 -9.14 3.19 3.28
CA ALA A 42 -9.67 2.19 4.20
C ALA A 42 -10.88 2.67 4.99
N ARG A 43 -11.72 1.70 5.35
CA ARG A 43 -12.64 1.79 6.48
C ARG A 43 -11.92 1.30 7.74
N ILE A 44 -11.98 2.07 8.81
CA ILE A 44 -11.33 1.74 10.09
C ILE A 44 -12.44 1.44 11.10
N ASP A 45 -12.46 0.22 11.63
CA ASP A 45 -13.41 -0.22 12.65
C ASP A 45 -12.63 -0.90 13.80
N GLY A 46 -12.46 -0.16 14.90
CA GLY A 46 -11.63 -0.59 16.02
C GLY A 46 -10.21 -0.93 15.57
N GLN A 47 -9.84 -2.20 15.75
CA GLN A 47 -8.52 -2.76 15.38
C GLN A 47 -8.46 -3.31 13.94
N CYS A 48 -9.55 -3.20 13.17
CA CYS A 48 -9.60 -3.69 11.80
C CYS A 48 -9.49 -2.53 10.81
N ILE A 49 -8.42 -2.54 10.00
CA ILE A 49 -8.17 -1.57 8.93
C ILE A 49 -8.47 -2.26 7.61
N VAL A 50 -9.67 -2.04 7.06
CA VAL A 50 -10.10 -2.67 5.81
C VAL A 50 -9.77 -1.76 4.63
N VAL A 51 -8.69 -2.08 3.92
CA VAL A 51 -8.29 -1.41 2.68
C VAL A 51 -9.22 -1.87 1.57
N SER A 52 -10.13 -0.98 1.19
CA SER A 52 -11.21 -1.28 0.24
C SER A 52 -10.99 -0.64 -1.13
N GLU A 53 -10.23 0.45 -1.20
CA GLU A 53 -9.92 1.10 -2.47
C GLU A 53 -8.43 1.45 -2.56
N ALA A 54 -7.91 1.31 -3.78
CA ALA A 54 -6.60 1.79 -4.18
C ALA A 54 -6.77 2.59 -5.46
N THR A 55 -6.28 3.83 -5.49
CA THR A 55 -6.27 4.60 -6.72
C THR A 55 -5.13 4.11 -7.61
N GLY A 56 -5.30 4.36 -8.91
CA GLY A 56 -4.29 4.03 -9.91
C GLY A 56 -3.47 5.26 -10.28
N PRO A 57 -2.47 5.08 -11.14
CA PRO A 57 -1.69 6.20 -11.65
C PRO A 57 -2.60 7.18 -12.40
N GLY A 58 -2.54 8.44 -11.99
CA GLY A 58 -3.26 9.55 -12.58
C GLY A 58 -2.67 9.98 -13.95
N PRO A 59 -3.42 10.79 -14.72
CA PRO A 59 -2.99 11.24 -16.04
C PRO A 59 -1.76 12.16 -16.03
N ASN A 60 -1.54 12.87 -14.92
CA ASN A 60 -0.44 13.82 -14.75
C ASN A 60 0.80 13.21 -14.06
N ASP A 61 0.73 11.95 -13.64
CA ASP A 61 1.85 11.28 -12.99
C ASP A 61 3.00 11.09 -13.95
N LYS A 62 4.23 11.37 -13.49
CA LYS A 62 5.43 11.08 -14.27
C LYS A 62 5.95 9.72 -13.87
N ARG A 63 6.08 8.84 -14.86
CA ARG A 63 6.33 7.42 -14.61
C ARG A 63 7.36 6.88 -15.58
N GLY A 64 8.35 6.17 -15.06
CA GLY A 64 9.31 5.39 -15.83
C GLY A 64 9.31 3.93 -15.39
N ARG A 65 10.32 3.15 -15.80
CA ARG A 65 10.43 1.74 -15.40
C ARG A 65 10.70 1.58 -13.89
N THR A 66 11.42 2.52 -13.29
CA THR A 66 11.93 2.48 -11.91
C THR A 66 11.82 3.86 -11.24
N PHE A 67 10.85 4.66 -11.68
CA PHE A 67 10.48 5.88 -10.97
C PHE A 67 8.99 6.16 -11.13
N PHE A 68 8.41 6.71 -10.07
CA PHE A 68 7.07 7.24 -10.01
C PHE A 68 7.07 8.58 -9.26
N GLU A 69 6.52 9.61 -9.88
CA GLU A 69 6.33 10.94 -9.31
C GLU A 69 4.85 11.31 -9.47
N PRO A 70 4.06 11.24 -8.39
CA PRO A 70 2.64 11.48 -8.45
C PRO A 70 2.30 12.97 -8.54
N ASP A 71 1.18 13.28 -9.21
CA ASP A 71 0.56 14.60 -9.19
C ASP A 71 -0.07 14.90 -7.83
N ARG A 72 0.54 15.83 -7.08
CA ARG A 72 0.16 16.13 -5.70
C ARG A 72 -1.20 16.79 -5.57
N THR A 73 -1.61 17.54 -6.58
CA THR A 73 -2.95 18.15 -6.59
C THR A 73 -3.99 17.07 -6.82
N GLY A 74 -3.77 16.18 -7.79
CA GLY A 74 -4.64 15.03 -8.03
C GLY A 74 -4.77 14.11 -6.81
N GLU A 75 -3.66 13.82 -6.12
CA GLU A 75 -3.67 13.04 -4.86
C GLU A 75 -4.52 13.71 -3.76
N GLN A 76 -4.52 15.03 -3.65
CA GLN A 76 -5.35 15.71 -2.66
C GLN A 76 -6.83 15.66 -3.02
N ASP A 77 -7.16 15.82 -4.31
CA ASP A 77 -8.54 15.71 -4.80
C ASP A 77 -9.09 14.29 -4.59
N GLU A 78 -8.26 13.26 -4.80
CA GLU A 78 -8.60 11.87 -4.49
C GLU A 78 -8.85 11.64 -2.99
N ILE A 79 -8.00 12.21 -2.12
CA ILE A 79 -8.20 12.17 -0.67
C ILE A 79 -9.56 12.78 -0.28
N ASP A 80 -9.85 13.98 -0.78
CA ASP A 80 -11.07 14.70 -0.41
C ASP A 80 -12.33 13.97 -0.91
N ALA A 81 -12.29 13.43 -2.15
CA ALA A 81 -13.38 12.66 -2.72
C ALA A 81 -13.64 11.35 -1.97
N MET A 82 -12.58 10.63 -1.58
CA MET A 82 -12.70 9.39 -0.81
C MET A 82 -13.16 9.65 0.63
N PHE A 83 -12.68 10.74 1.23
CA PHE A 83 -13.12 11.13 2.58
C PHE A 83 -14.61 11.47 2.62
N ALA A 84 -15.16 12.13 1.59
CA ALA A 84 -16.60 12.36 1.45
C ALA A 84 -17.42 11.05 1.40
N ARG A 85 -16.79 9.93 0.99
CA ARG A 85 -17.35 8.58 0.98
C ARG A 85 -17.08 7.78 2.26
N LYS A 86 -16.54 8.43 3.30
CA LYS A 86 -16.12 7.82 4.58
C LYS A 86 -14.97 6.81 4.43
N LEU A 87 -14.11 7.01 3.44
CA LEU A 87 -12.88 6.26 3.27
C LEU A 87 -11.69 7.13 3.67
N HIS A 88 -10.87 6.63 4.58
CA HIS A 88 -9.70 7.35 5.07
C HIS A 88 -8.48 7.00 4.23
N TYR A 89 -7.75 8.02 3.81
CA TYR A 89 -6.40 7.84 3.30
C TYR A 89 -5.51 7.26 4.40
N ILE A 90 -4.83 6.15 4.09
CA ILE A 90 -3.95 5.45 5.04
C ILE A 90 -2.51 5.33 4.55
N GLY A 91 -2.20 5.76 3.33
CA GLY A 91 -0.86 5.71 2.76
C GLY A 91 -0.88 5.41 1.25
N ASP A 92 0.23 4.95 0.70
CA ASP A 92 0.44 4.84 -0.75
C ASP A 92 0.84 3.43 -1.17
N TRP A 93 0.76 3.12 -2.46
CA TRP A 93 1.34 1.92 -3.03
C TRP A 93 2.09 2.24 -4.32
N HIS A 94 3.05 1.38 -4.68
CA HIS A 94 3.70 1.43 -5.98
C HIS A 94 4.22 0.05 -6.42
N THR A 95 4.63 -0.08 -7.68
CA THR A 95 5.15 -1.35 -8.23
C THR A 95 6.66 -1.35 -8.39
N HIS A 96 7.30 -2.49 -8.19
CA HIS A 96 8.68 -2.71 -8.61
C HIS A 96 8.73 -3.76 -9.72
N PRO A 97 9.76 -3.74 -10.60
CA PRO A 97 10.00 -4.80 -11.58
C PRO A 97 10.61 -6.08 -10.95
N GLU A 98 10.80 -6.12 -9.64
CA GLU A 98 11.31 -7.28 -8.90
C GLU A 98 10.23 -8.35 -8.69
N ARG A 99 10.63 -9.62 -8.51
CA ARG A 99 9.68 -10.71 -8.24
C ARG A 99 9.01 -10.57 -6.88
N SER A 100 9.82 -10.46 -5.85
CA SER A 100 9.46 -10.14 -4.46
C SER A 100 10.23 -8.87 -4.12
N PRO A 101 9.58 -7.71 -3.99
CA PRO A 101 10.28 -6.44 -3.95
C PRO A 101 10.87 -6.17 -2.56
N THR A 102 11.80 -5.21 -2.51
CA THR A 102 12.27 -4.62 -1.25
C THR A 102 12.25 -3.10 -1.34
N PRO A 103 11.92 -2.37 -0.26
CA PRO A 103 11.96 -0.91 -0.27
C PRO A 103 13.40 -0.42 -0.52
N SER A 104 13.55 0.52 -1.44
CA SER A 104 14.81 1.23 -1.67
C SER A 104 15.03 2.33 -0.63
N GLY A 105 16.25 2.87 -0.58
CA GLY A 105 16.53 4.05 0.27
C GLY A 105 15.67 5.28 -0.09
N ARG A 106 15.32 5.43 -1.38
CA ARG A 106 14.40 6.48 -1.84
C ARG A 106 12.97 6.25 -1.33
N ASP A 107 12.54 4.99 -1.27
CA ASP A 107 11.22 4.64 -0.75
C ASP A 107 11.14 5.00 0.73
N HIS A 108 12.12 4.62 1.55
CA HIS A 108 12.15 5.00 2.96
C HIS A 108 12.08 6.52 3.18
N ALA A 109 12.86 7.30 2.41
CA ALA A 109 12.81 8.76 2.50
C ALA A 109 11.44 9.33 2.10
N THR A 110 10.81 8.76 1.07
CA THR A 110 9.47 9.15 0.62
C THR A 110 8.42 8.80 1.67
N MET A 111 8.45 7.58 2.22
CA MET A 111 7.55 7.12 3.28
C MET A 111 7.63 8.01 4.53
N SER A 112 8.85 8.27 5.02
CA SER A 112 9.08 9.19 6.14
C SER A 112 8.51 10.58 5.86
N SER A 113 8.77 11.13 4.67
CA SER A 113 8.28 12.47 4.30
C SER A 113 6.76 12.52 4.23
N ARG A 114 6.12 11.50 3.64
CA ARG A 114 4.65 11.40 3.53
C ARG A 114 3.98 11.46 4.89
N VAL A 115 4.47 10.69 5.85
CA VAL A 115 3.92 10.69 7.21
C VAL A 115 4.16 12.04 7.87
N ARG A 116 5.40 12.52 7.89
CA ARG A 116 5.78 13.74 8.62
C ARG A 116 5.16 15.04 8.08
N LEU A 117 4.90 15.11 6.77
CA LEU A 117 4.35 16.30 6.13
C LEU A 117 2.82 16.30 6.07
N SER A 118 2.18 15.15 6.33
CA SER A 118 0.72 15.05 6.34
C SER A 118 0.15 15.48 7.68
N ARG A 119 -1.05 16.09 7.66
CA ARG A 119 -1.83 16.36 8.88
C ARG A 119 -2.77 15.18 9.13
N HIS A 120 -2.41 14.28 10.03
CA HIS A 120 -3.19 13.07 10.33
C HIS A 120 -3.25 12.78 11.83
N ARG A 121 -4.11 11.81 12.18
CA ARG A 121 -4.21 11.23 13.53
C ARG A 121 -3.80 9.76 13.60
N LEU A 122 -3.35 9.20 12.47
CA LEU A 122 -2.86 7.82 12.38
C LEU A 122 -1.50 7.69 13.09
N GLY A 123 -1.22 6.53 13.68
CA GLY A 123 0.10 6.21 14.25
C GLY A 123 1.19 6.00 13.21
N GLY A 124 0.80 5.84 11.94
CA GLY A 124 1.70 5.70 10.79
C GLY A 124 0.88 5.48 9.52
N PHE A 125 1.56 5.46 8.38
CA PHE A 125 0.97 5.15 7.08
C PHE A 125 1.38 3.77 6.58
N VAL A 126 0.49 3.15 5.82
CA VAL A 126 0.67 1.87 5.14
C VAL A 126 1.25 2.13 3.76
N PHE A 127 2.36 1.46 3.45
CA PHE A 127 2.96 1.46 2.14
C PHE A 127 2.97 0.04 1.59
N VAL A 128 2.61 -0.12 0.31
CA VAL A 128 2.64 -1.41 -0.37
C VAL A 128 3.52 -1.33 -1.61
N ILE A 129 4.52 -2.20 -1.68
CA ILE A 129 5.32 -2.40 -2.89
C ILE A 129 4.88 -3.68 -3.57
N VAL A 130 4.46 -3.58 -4.82
CA VAL A 130 3.93 -4.68 -5.61
C VAL A 130 4.98 -5.15 -6.62
N GLY A 131 5.49 -6.36 -6.43
CA GLY A 131 6.39 -7.05 -7.35
C GLY A 131 5.64 -7.86 -8.40
N GLN A 132 6.36 -8.74 -9.09
CA GLN A 132 5.83 -9.54 -10.19
C GLN A 132 5.09 -10.80 -9.72
N LEU A 133 5.44 -11.37 -8.55
CA LEU A 133 4.75 -12.54 -8.02
C LEU A 133 3.30 -12.17 -7.63
N PRO A 134 2.38 -13.15 -7.59
CA PRO A 134 1.07 -12.95 -6.99
C PRO A 134 1.19 -12.66 -5.48
N PRO A 135 0.23 -11.95 -4.86
CA PRO A 135 0.12 -11.90 -3.41
C PRO A 135 -0.02 -13.30 -2.79
N PRO A 136 0.53 -13.54 -1.58
CA PRO A 136 1.27 -12.58 -0.76
C PRO A 136 2.74 -12.39 -1.19
N ASP A 137 3.33 -13.34 -1.92
CA ASP A 137 4.78 -13.38 -2.20
C ASP A 137 5.30 -12.21 -3.04
N GLY A 138 4.42 -11.55 -3.79
CA GLY A 138 4.74 -10.34 -4.54
C GLY A 138 4.48 -9.04 -3.80
N LEU A 139 4.03 -9.07 -2.54
CA LEU A 139 3.69 -7.86 -1.78
C LEU A 139 4.65 -7.64 -0.62
N THR A 140 5.23 -6.45 -0.58
CA THR A 140 5.88 -5.93 0.62
C THR A 140 4.98 -4.87 1.25
N VAL A 141 4.47 -5.16 2.44
CA VAL A 141 3.63 -4.22 3.20
C VAL A 141 4.47 -3.62 4.32
N VAL A 142 4.50 -2.30 4.39
CA VAL A 142 5.29 -1.53 5.37
C VAL A 142 4.37 -0.60 6.13
N VAL A 143 4.50 -0.53 7.45
CA VAL A 143 3.93 0.57 8.24
C VAL A 143 5.06 1.51 8.62
N HIS A 144 4.92 2.79 8.32
CA HIS A 144 5.92 3.80 8.62
C HIS A 144 5.33 4.87 9.56
N ASP A 145 5.99 5.15 10.68
CA ASP A 145 5.54 6.13 11.69
C ASP A 145 6.11 7.55 11.47
N GLY A 146 6.99 7.68 10.49
CA GLY A 146 7.68 8.93 10.12
C GLY A 146 9.16 8.91 10.50
N THR A 147 9.55 8.05 11.42
CA THR A 147 10.92 7.80 11.88
C THR A 147 11.42 6.44 11.40
N SER A 148 10.60 5.39 11.59
CA SER A 148 10.92 4.01 11.24
C SER A 148 9.83 3.36 10.38
N GLY A 149 10.26 2.49 9.48
CA GLY A 149 9.40 1.62 8.69
C GLY A 149 9.53 0.16 9.15
N HIS A 150 8.40 -0.50 9.31
CA HIS A 150 8.32 -1.90 9.72
C HIS A 150 7.64 -2.72 8.63
N VAL A 151 8.37 -3.69 8.06
CA VAL A 151 7.80 -4.64 7.10
C VAL A 151 6.92 -5.62 7.86
N LEU A 152 5.67 -5.78 7.42
CA LEU A 152 4.70 -6.68 8.02
C LEU A 152 4.71 -8.03 7.30
N PRO A 153 4.83 -9.16 8.01
CA PRO A 153 4.58 -10.46 7.43
C PRO A 153 3.07 -10.64 7.19
N PRO A 154 2.65 -11.33 6.12
CA PRO A 154 1.27 -11.74 6.00
C PRO A 154 0.92 -12.66 7.19
N ALA A 155 -0.30 -12.52 7.73
CA ALA A 155 -0.83 -13.58 8.58
C ALA A 155 -0.83 -14.87 7.77
N GLY A 156 -0.46 -15.99 8.40
CA GLY A 156 -0.55 -17.30 7.76
C GLY A 156 -1.89 -17.41 7.05
N VAL A 157 -1.86 -17.68 5.75
CA VAL A 157 -3.06 -18.13 5.05
C VAL A 157 -3.49 -19.33 5.86
N ASP A 158 -4.68 -19.31 6.48
CA ASP A 158 -5.20 -20.49 7.20
C ASP A 158 -5.10 -21.67 6.24
N LEU A 159 -4.05 -22.48 6.39
CA LEU A 159 -3.98 -23.77 5.75
C LEU A 159 -4.99 -24.61 6.51
N PRO A 160 -5.95 -25.27 5.83
CA PRO A 160 -6.85 -26.18 6.51
C PRO A 160 -6.01 -27.30 7.13
N GLY A 161 -5.80 -27.24 8.44
CA GLY A 161 -5.17 -28.30 9.21
C GLY A 161 -4.04 -27.84 10.12
N ASP A 162 -4.39 -27.30 11.27
CA ASP A 162 -3.63 -27.62 12.48
C ASP A 162 -4.65 -27.86 13.60
N PRO A 163 -4.86 -29.11 14.05
CA PRO A 163 -5.72 -29.39 15.18
C PRO A 163 -5.01 -29.02 16.49
N ALA A 164 -5.84 -28.60 17.46
CA ALA A 164 -5.49 -28.23 18.82
C ALA A 164 -4.73 -29.33 19.59
#